data_AF-A0AAD2GVI1-F1
#
_entry.id   AF-A0AAD2GVI1-F1
#
_cell.length_a   1.000
_cell.length_b   1.000
_cell.length_c   1.000
_cell.angle_alpha   90.00
_cell.angle_beta   90.00
_cell.angle_gamma   90.00
#
_symmetry.space_group_name_H-M   'P 1'
#
loop_
_entity.id
_entity.type
_entity.pdbx_description
1 polymer ?
#
loop_
_entity_poly.entity_id
_entity_poly.type
_entity_poly.pdbx_seq_one_letter_code
_entity_poly.pdbx_strand_id
1 'polypeptide(L)'
;MDTDSEKEDMEAQGGAPYGYPTSCPISPEPEDFLELAPHRPMPRRAMESFENLVALANYQERLKGARKVIWRDKGQPVVQLKTLRDCVEHASTGGFRAATLAFNIRASLNLVLALIRIRKVPRDDRLTLIRHAVFGADSLRFAAMLGTFAGLYKFLLNALPILLPAIKPREPSAFGDDDEEEDEEIELPAPGSAAPRHRQRSARLSASAHAQMVLVRKRTRRWHAALAGAISASLAILWEKRGRRVIIAQQLFVRGMQGTYNSYSERHHFKIPFGSVIVFALACGQIMYSFTMRPDTLPHSYINWIHTASKVPRAGVQINRAAVRNGEMDLAALDKIIAQRDTTHKNLSLLMQLRDDVMAGRPFPLYAPCATIHPAVSSCWTVPLDRFVDVFRWMLPIYSALHFLPAILFRWKMFRADPGRVLVRAGAGSLRSSAFLGVFVVIYQANNCLRTKLWEKISRSQPSAG
;
A
#
# COMPACT_ATOMS: atom_id res chain seq x y z
N MET A 1 40.45 -61.19 -6.07
CA MET A 1 39.16 -60.51 -6.24
C MET A 1 39.18 -59.38 -5.22
N ASP A 2 39.52 -58.21 -5.74
CA ASP A 2 39.46 -56.84 -5.21
C ASP A 2 40.29 -56.40 -3.97
N THR A 3 41.38 -55.70 -4.34
CA THR A 3 42.33 -54.75 -3.71
C THR A 3 41.67 -53.54 -3.00
N ASP A 4 42.24 -52.78 -2.05
CA ASP A 4 43.61 -52.62 -1.49
C ASP A 4 43.61 -51.77 -0.17
N SER A 5 44.52 -52.14 0.75
CA SER A 5 45.31 -51.43 1.82
C SER A 5 44.77 -50.16 2.54
N GLU A 6 44.50 -50.15 3.87
CA GLU A 6 45.41 -50.07 5.06
C GLU A 6 46.14 -48.71 5.21
N LYS A 7 45.95 -47.83 6.22
CA LYS A 7 45.90 -47.84 7.72
C LYS A 7 47.23 -47.43 8.39
N GLU A 8 47.08 -46.83 9.59
CA GLU A 8 48.08 -46.46 10.63
C GLU A 8 48.80 -45.10 10.48
N ASP A 9 49.21 -44.36 11.52
CA ASP A 9 48.76 -44.08 12.90
C ASP A 9 49.74 -42.98 13.45
N MET A 10 49.46 -42.45 14.65
CA MET A 10 50.43 -41.97 15.67
C MET A 10 50.62 -40.45 15.97
N GLU A 11 50.04 -40.07 17.12
CA GLU A 11 50.47 -39.25 18.28
C GLU A 11 51.61 -38.18 18.31
N ALA A 12 51.24 -37.03 18.91
CA ALA A 12 51.82 -36.32 20.10
C ALA A 12 53.09 -35.39 20.07
N GLN A 13 52.82 -34.12 20.46
CA GLN A 13 53.51 -33.19 21.39
C GLN A 13 54.93 -32.60 21.13
N GLY A 14 55.03 -31.25 21.15
CA GLY A 14 56.03 -30.48 21.92
C GLY A 14 57.04 -29.56 21.19
N GLY A 15 57.06 -28.25 21.54
CA GLY A 15 58.28 -27.42 21.60
C GLY A 15 58.46 -26.23 20.63
N ALA A 16 58.34 -24.99 21.14
CA ALA A 16 58.98 -23.76 20.61
C ALA A 16 60.49 -23.72 21.01
N PRO A 17 61.42 -22.80 20.57
CA PRO A 17 61.31 -21.34 20.80
C PRO A 17 62.23 -20.32 20.01
N TYR A 18 62.07 -19.00 20.31
CA TYR A 18 62.97 -17.81 20.19
C TYR A 18 63.47 -17.30 18.80
N GLY A 19 63.57 -16.00 18.47
CA GLY A 19 63.44 -14.75 19.23
C GLY A 19 63.47 -13.45 18.36
N TYR A 20 62.87 -12.39 18.91
CA TYR A 20 62.93 -10.94 18.55
C TYR A 20 64.19 -10.28 19.20
N PRO A 21 64.49 -8.94 19.18
CA PRO A 21 63.82 -7.76 18.56
C PRO A 21 64.74 -6.61 17.98
N THR A 22 64.07 -5.53 17.50
CA THR A 22 64.42 -4.07 17.56
C THR A 22 65.52 -3.50 16.64
N SER A 23 65.35 -2.38 15.92
CA SER A 23 64.81 -1.07 16.37
C SER A 23 64.26 -0.14 15.25
N CYS A 24 63.10 0.49 15.55
CA CYS A 24 62.51 1.73 14.98
C CYS A 24 63.25 3.00 15.50
N PRO A 25 63.06 4.26 15.02
CA PRO A 25 61.77 5.00 14.84
C PRO A 25 61.67 5.85 13.54
N ILE A 26 60.51 6.32 13.05
CA ILE A 26 59.64 7.39 13.57
C ILE A 26 58.25 7.28 12.88
N SER A 27 57.17 7.44 13.64
CA SER A 27 55.74 7.54 13.26
C SER A 27 55.27 9.01 13.32
N PRO A 28 54.01 9.42 12.99
CA PRO A 28 52.80 8.62 12.73
C PRO A 28 51.88 9.11 11.58
N GLU A 29 50.95 8.26 11.12
CA GLU A 29 49.51 8.59 11.00
C GLU A 29 48.67 7.30 10.80
N PRO A 30 47.40 7.27 11.23
CA PRO A 30 46.75 6.08 11.78
C PRO A 30 46.01 5.23 10.74
N GLU A 31 46.29 3.92 10.74
CA GLU A 31 45.48 2.91 10.07
C GLU A 31 44.26 2.49 10.92
N ASP A 32 43.11 2.42 10.24
CA ASP A 32 42.06 1.41 10.37
C ASP A 32 41.69 0.90 11.78
N PHE A 33 40.98 1.76 12.51
CA PHE A 33 39.94 1.33 13.43
C PHE A 33 38.58 1.32 12.71
N LEU A 34 38.22 0.18 12.13
CA LEU A 34 36.82 -0.18 11.90
C LEU A 34 36.53 -1.48 12.65
N GLU A 35 36.39 -1.31 13.97
CA GLU A 35 35.73 -2.24 14.86
C GLU A 35 34.36 -2.67 14.31
N LEU A 36 34.07 -3.96 14.51
CA LEU A 36 32.77 -4.59 14.37
C LEU A 36 31.64 -3.73 14.96
N ALA A 37 30.82 -3.13 14.08
CA ALA A 37 29.47 -2.73 14.44
C ALA A 37 28.50 -3.88 14.11
N PRO A 38 27.72 -4.41 15.07
CA PRO A 38 26.75 -5.46 14.79
C PRO A 38 25.66 -4.88 13.89
N HIS A 39 25.44 -5.51 12.73
CA HIS A 39 24.28 -5.24 11.88
C HIS A 39 23.01 -5.33 12.74
N ARG A 40 22.47 -4.18 13.16
CA ARG A 40 21.14 -4.12 13.77
C ARG A 40 20.15 -4.66 12.74
N PRO A 41 19.42 -5.75 13.03
CA PRO A 41 18.37 -6.20 12.15
C PRO A 41 17.28 -5.12 12.13
N MET A 42 17.02 -4.54 10.96
CA MET A 42 15.85 -3.68 10.77
C MET A 42 14.59 -4.44 11.24
N PRO A 43 13.69 -3.81 12.00
CA PRO A 43 12.52 -4.48 12.54
C PRO A 43 11.63 -5.00 11.40
N ARG A 44 11.57 -6.33 11.29
CA ARG A 44 10.83 -7.17 10.30
C ARG A 44 9.32 -6.90 10.17
N ARG A 45 8.75 -5.88 10.81
CA ARG A 45 7.29 -5.70 10.95
C ARG A 45 6.67 -4.70 9.97
N ALA A 46 7.45 -3.81 9.35
CA ALA A 46 6.96 -2.94 8.25
C ALA A 46 7.02 -3.64 6.87
N MET A 47 7.61 -4.84 6.83
CA MET A 47 7.99 -5.52 5.60
C MET A 47 6.88 -6.42 5.04
N GLU A 48 5.74 -6.63 5.72
CA GLU A 48 4.71 -7.57 5.22
C GLU A 48 3.80 -6.99 4.12
N SER A 49 3.59 -5.67 4.10
CA SER A 49 2.92 -4.98 2.97
C SER A 49 3.86 -4.91 1.75
N PHE A 50 5.14 -4.64 2.03
CA PHE A 50 6.23 -4.71 1.05
C PHE A 50 6.42 -6.12 0.55
N GLU A 51 6.33 -7.17 1.38
CA GLU A 51 6.48 -8.57 0.98
C GLU A 51 5.31 -9.06 0.13
N ASN A 52 4.12 -8.47 0.16
CA ASN A 52 3.06 -8.82 -0.80
C ASN A 52 3.33 -8.20 -2.18
N LEU A 53 3.92 -7.01 -2.23
CA LEU A 53 4.33 -6.31 -3.45
C LEU A 53 5.67 -6.79 -4.01
N VAL A 54 6.60 -7.15 -3.14
CA VAL A 54 7.88 -7.81 -3.40
C VAL A 54 7.66 -9.30 -3.58
N ALA A 55 6.62 -9.92 -3.04
CA ALA A 55 6.18 -11.23 -3.50
C ALA A 55 5.60 -11.13 -4.90
N LEU A 56 4.88 -10.07 -5.25
CA LEU A 56 4.41 -9.79 -6.62
C LEU A 56 5.59 -9.44 -7.56
N ALA A 57 6.62 -8.75 -7.06
CA ALA A 57 7.83 -8.43 -7.80
C ALA A 57 8.78 -9.62 -7.92
N ASN A 58 8.92 -10.47 -6.89
CA ASN A 58 9.62 -11.76 -6.96
C ASN A 58 8.78 -12.81 -7.72
N TYR A 59 7.46 -12.61 -7.85
CA TYR A 59 6.63 -13.35 -8.81
C TYR A 59 7.04 -13.08 -10.28
N GLN A 60 7.91 -12.09 -10.55
CA GLN A 60 8.50 -11.85 -11.86
C GLN A 60 9.22 -13.08 -12.42
N GLU A 61 9.73 -13.99 -11.58
CA GLU A 61 10.37 -15.23 -12.05
C GLU A 61 9.38 -16.17 -12.76
N ARG A 62 8.12 -16.22 -12.31
CA ARG A 62 7.06 -17.03 -12.92
C ARG A 62 6.38 -16.36 -14.11
N LEU A 63 6.48 -15.04 -14.19
CA LEU A 63 5.96 -14.27 -15.30
C LEU A 63 6.89 -14.32 -16.52
N LYS A 64 8.05 -14.98 -16.57
CA LYS A 64 8.94 -14.95 -17.77
C LYS A 64 8.19 -15.13 -19.11
N GLY A 65 7.21 -16.03 -19.18
CA GLY A 65 6.34 -16.19 -20.36
C GLY A 65 5.30 -15.07 -20.58
N ALA A 66 4.58 -14.63 -19.54
CA ALA A 66 3.58 -13.55 -19.63
C ALA A 66 4.20 -12.12 -19.63
N ARG A 67 5.43 -12.00 -19.12
CA ARG A 67 6.30 -10.84 -19.17
C ARG A 67 6.65 -10.58 -20.62
N LYS A 68 7.01 -11.60 -21.42
CA LYS A 68 7.21 -11.45 -22.87
C LYS A 68 5.97 -10.92 -23.61
N VAL A 69 4.76 -11.22 -23.12
CA VAL A 69 3.49 -10.73 -23.69
C VAL A 69 3.25 -9.24 -23.41
N ILE A 70 3.70 -8.73 -22.25
CA ILE A 70 3.40 -7.37 -21.77
C ILE A 70 4.61 -6.43 -21.90
N TRP A 71 5.81 -6.95 -21.70
CA TRP A 71 7.07 -6.25 -21.55
C TRP A 71 8.14 -6.84 -22.48
N ARG A 72 8.91 -5.96 -23.12
CA ARG A 72 10.07 -6.33 -23.92
C ARG A 72 11.14 -6.98 -23.03
N ASP A 73 11.76 -8.06 -23.50
CA ASP A 73 12.93 -8.63 -22.82
C ASP A 73 14.09 -7.64 -22.80
N LYS A 74 14.80 -7.57 -21.66
CA LYS A 74 16.00 -6.72 -21.52
C LYS A 74 17.01 -7.17 -22.57
N GLY A 75 17.40 -6.27 -23.48
CA GLY A 75 18.37 -6.54 -24.55
C GLY A 75 17.81 -6.65 -25.98
N GLN A 76 16.49 -6.72 -26.19
CA GLN A 76 15.93 -6.60 -27.55
C GLN A 76 16.09 -5.15 -28.09
N PRO A 77 16.28 -4.93 -29.40
CA PRO A 77 16.35 -3.58 -29.94
C PRO A 77 15.05 -2.81 -29.65
N VAL A 78 15.17 -1.54 -29.26
CA VAL A 78 14.01 -0.66 -29.10
C VAL A 78 13.46 -0.37 -30.49
N VAL A 79 12.16 -0.62 -30.71
CA VAL A 79 11.50 -0.27 -31.97
C VAL A 79 11.58 1.24 -32.15
N GLN A 80 12.39 1.70 -33.12
CA GLN A 80 12.51 3.10 -33.44
C GLN A 80 11.35 3.51 -34.34
N LEU A 81 10.35 4.17 -33.74
CA LEU A 81 9.22 4.72 -34.48
C LEU A 81 9.62 6.09 -35.03
N LYS A 82 9.65 6.22 -36.37
CA LYS A 82 10.08 7.44 -37.07
C LYS A 82 8.89 8.24 -37.60
N THR A 83 7.80 7.56 -37.98
CA THR A 83 6.60 8.20 -38.51
C THR A 83 5.42 8.10 -37.55
N LEU A 84 4.46 9.02 -37.68
CA LEU A 84 3.20 8.97 -36.93
C LEU A 84 2.40 7.70 -37.25
N ARG A 85 2.48 7.20 -38.49
CA ARG A 85 1.84 5.95 -38.90
C ARG A 85 2.39 4.75 -38.10
N ASP A 86 3.71 4.66 -37.97
CA ASP A 86 4.34 3.61 -37.15
C ASP A 86 3.90 3.73 -35.68
N CYS A 87 3.76 4.96 -35.17
CA CYS A 87 3.24 5.20 -33.83
C CYS A 87 1.80 4.68 -33.66
N VAL A 88 0.92 4.89 -34.65
CA VAL A 88 -0.46 4.39 -34.63
C VAL A 88 -0.48 2.86 -34.66
N GLU A 89 0.30 2.23 -35.53
CA GLU A 89 0.35 0.76 -35.64
C GLU A 89 0.89 0.10 -34.37
N HIS A 90 1.95 0.68 -33.79
CA HIS A 90 2.49 0.23 -32.52
C HIS A 90 1.49 0.42 -31.36
N ALA A 91 0.81 1.56 -31.33
CA ALA A 91 -0.19 1.89 -30.33
C ALA A 91 -1.42 0.99 -30.42
N SER A 92 -1.95 0.75 -31.62
CA SER A 92 -3.13 -0.09 -31.84
C SER A 92 -2.84 -1.54 -31.43
N THR A 93 -1.73 -2.10 -31.88
CA THR A 93 -1.29 -3.45 -31.49
C THR A 93 -1.09 -3.55 -29.98
N GLY A 94 -0.49 -2.52 -29.37
CA GLY A 94 -0.33 -2.43 -27.93
C GLY A 94 -1.65 -2.35 -27.16
N GLY A 95 -2.60 -1.56 -27.66
CA GLY A 95 -3.94 -1.40 -27.10
C GLY A 95 -4.76 -2.68 -27.17
N PHE A 96 -4.79 -3.35 -28.31
CA PHE A 96 -5.49 -4.63 -28.47
C PHE A 96 -4.93 -5.72 -27.56
N ARG A 97 -3.60 -5.85 -27.46
CA ARG A 97 -2.98 -6.81 -26.52
C ARG A 97 -3.38 -6.52 -25.07
N ALA A 98 -3.37 -5.26 -24.67
CA ALA A 98 -3.79 -4.85 -23.33
C ALA A 98 -5.28 -5.13 -23.08
N ALA A 99 -6.15 -4.84 -24.05
CA ALA A 99 -7.58 -5.09 -23.97
C ALA A 99 -7.89 -6.59 -23.84
N THR A 100 -7.29 -7.43 -24.67
CA THR A 100 -7.49 -8.89 -24.63
C THR A 100 -7.02 -9.48 -23.30
N LEU A 101 -5.86 -9.06 -22.79
CA LEU A 101 -5.38 -9.49 -21.48
C LEU A 101 -6.33 -9.06 -20.36
N ALA A 102 -6.76 -7.80 -20.37
CA ALA A 102 -7.69 -7.24 -19.39
C ALA A 102 -9.04 -7.98 -19.39
N PHE A 103 -9.57 -8.26 -20.58
CA PHE A 103 -10.80 -9.04 -20.75
C PHE A 103 -10.65 -10.42 -20.13
N ASN A 104 -9.60 -11.16 -20.50
CA ASN A 104 -9.37 -12.53 -20.03
C ASN A 104 -9.21 -12.60 -18.51
N ILE A 105 -8.47 -11.67 -17.90
CA ILE A 105 -8.32 -11.60 -16.44
C ILE A 105 -9.67 -11.35 -15.78
N ARG A 106 -10.45 -10.38 -16.27
CA ARG A 106 -11.72 -9.99 -15.66
C ARG A 106 -12.79 -11.07 -15.83
N ALA A 107 -12.90 -11.65 -17.02
CA ALA A 107 -13.79 -12.76 -17.33
C ALA A 107 -13.45 -14.00 -16.48
N SER A 108 -12.15 -14.32 -16.31
CA SER A 108 -11.72 -15.44 -15.46
C SER A 108 -12.12 -15.25 -14.00
N LEU A 109 -11.92 -14.05 -13.44
CA LEU A 109 -12.33 -13.75 -12.07
C LEU A 109 -13.85 -13.84 -11.90
N ASN A 110 -14.61 -13.28 -12.84
CA ASN A 110 -16.07 -13.36 -12.81
C ASN A 110 -16.56 -14.81 -12.92
N LEU A 111 -15.93 -15.62 -13.77
CA LEU A 111 -16.24 -17.03 -13.94
C LEU A 111 -15.98 -17.82 -12.65
N VAL A 112 -14.82 -17.61 -11.99
CA VAL A 112 -14.52 -18.26 -10.71
C VAL A 112 -15.58 -17.89 -9.66
N LEU A 113 -15.97 -16.63 -9.57
CA LEU A 113 -17.01 -16.19 -8.63
C LEU A 113 -18.39 -16.79 -8.96
N ALA A 114 -18.73 -16.92 -10.24
CA ALA A 114 -19.95 -17.58 -10.69
C ALA A 114 -19.95 -19.07 -10.34
N LEU A 115 -18.82 -19.77 -10.55
CA LEU A 115 -18.65 -21.18 -10.22
C LEU A 115 -18.73 -21.44 -8.72
N ILE A 116 -18.19 -20.57 -7.88
CA ILE A 116 -18.34 -20.66 -6.41
C ILE A 116 -19.82 -20.60 -6.00
N ARG A 117 -20.64 -19.83 -6.72
CA ARG A 117 -22.07 -19.62 -6.41
C ARG A 117 -23.01 -20.57 -7.16
N ILE A 118 -22.52 -21.34 -8.13
CA ILE A 118 -23.36 -22.14 -9.04
C ILE A 118 -24.24 -23.16 -8.32
N ARG A 119 -23.78 -23.68 -7.17
CA ARG A 119 -24.54 -24.64 -6.36
C ARG A 119 -25.78 -24.02 -5.70
N LYS A 120 -25.80 -22.70 -5.52
CA LYS A 120 -26.92 -21.95 -4.93
C LYS A 120 -27.96 -21.49 -5.97
N VAL A 121 -27.75 -21.82 -7.25
CA VAL A 121 -28.57 -21.33 -8.38
C VAL A 121 -29.34 -22.50 -9.03
N PRO A 122 -30.63 -22.31 -9.36
CA PRO A 122 -31.44 -23.29 -10.11
C PRO A 122 -30.75 -23.74 -11.39
N ARG A 123 -31.01 -24.97 -11.85
CA ARG A 123 -30.27 -25.56 -12.99
C ARG A 123 -30.43 -24.77 -14.29
N ASP A 124 -31.60 -24.20 -14.53
CA ASP A 124 -31.94 -23.50 -15.77
C ASP A 124 -31.17 -22.18 -15.94
N ASP A 125 -30.88 -21.50 -14.83
CA ASP A 125 -30.17 -20.21 -14.84
C ASP A 125 -28.64 -20.35 -14.87
N ARG A 126 -28.09 -21.57 -14.76
CA ARG A 126 -26.63 -21.78 -14.66
C ARG A 126 -25.89 -21.35 -15.91
N LEU A 127 -26.43 -21.67 -17.09
CA LEU A 127 -25.83 -21.28 -18.37
C LEU A 127 -25.87 -19.77 -18.57
N THR A 128 -26.99 -19.13 -18.20
CA THR A 128 -27.14 -17.67 -18.23
C THR A 128 -26.14 -16.99 -17.29
N LEU A 129 -25.96 -17.53 -16.08
CA LEU A 129 -24.97 -17.06 -15.11
C LEU A 129 -23.54 -17.14 -15.66
N ILE A 130 -23.16 -18.28 -16.24
CA ILE A 130 -21.82 -18.49 -16.82
C ILE A 130 -21.61 -17.55 -18.02
N ARG A 131 -22.57 -17.45 -18.93
CA ARG A 131 -22.51 -16.56 -20.09
C ARG A 131 -22.34 -15.11 -19.65
N HIS A 132 -23.13 -14.66 -18.68
CA HIS A 132 -23.03 -13.30 -18.15
C HIS A 132 -21.71 -13.06 -17.39
N ALA A 133 -21.14 -14.08 -16.74
CA ALA A 133 -19.85 -13.96 -16.08
C ALA A 133 -18.69 -13.76 -17.08
N VAL A 134 -18.71 -14.50 -18.20
CA VAL A 134 -17.66 -14.43 -19.22
C VAL A 134 -17.82 -13.21 -20.14
N PHE A 135 -19.02 -13.02 -20.68
CA PHE A 135 -19.33 -11.95 -21.66
C PHE A 135 -20.04 -10.74 -21.05
N GLY A 136 -19.96 -10.59 -19.73
CA GLY A 136 -20.58 -9.47 -19.03
C GLY A 136 -20.03 -8.13 -19.47
N ALA A 137 -20.89 -7.11 -19.44
CA ALA A 137 -20.53 -5.73 -19.78
C ALA A 137 -19.36 -5.19 -18.93
N ASP A 138 -19.16 -5.71 -17.71
CA ASP A 138 -18.05 -5.30 -16.85
C ASP A 138 -16.68 -5.79 -17.33
N SER A 139 -16.61 -6.94 -18.02
CA SER A 139 -15.37 -7.43 -18.65
C SER A 139 -15.01 -6.57 -19.87
N LEU A 140 -16.01 -6.22 -20.68
CA LEU A 140 -15.84 -5.36 -21.85
C LEU A 140 -15.44 -3.93 -21.47
N ARG A 141 -16.10 -3.33 -20.48
CA ARG A 141 -15.73 -1.98 -19.97
C ARG A 141 -14.29 -1.92 -19.47
N PHE A 142 -13.88 -2.94 -18.72
CA PHE A 142 -12.52 -3.01 -18.21
C PHE A 142 -11.48 -3.21 -19.32
N ALA A 143 -11.81 -4.05 -20.31
CA ALA A 143 -10.98 -4.24 -21.50
C ALA A 143 -10.84 -2.95 -22.32
N ALA A 144 -11.94 -2.24 -22.55
CA ALA A 144 -11.96 -0.95 -23.22
C ALA A 144 -11.13 0.09 -22.45
N MET A 145 -11.30 0.18 -21.13
CA MET A 145 -10.50 1.07 -20.27
C MET A 145 -9.00 0.81 -20.44
N LEU A 146 -8.53 -0.42 -20.24
CA LEU A 146 -7.10 -0.72 -20.33
C LEU A 146 -6.57 -0.65 -21.77
N GLY A 147 -7.37 -1.04 -22.77
CA GLY A 147 -7.01 -0.93 -24.18
C GLY A 147 -6.84 0.52 -24.63
N THR A 148 -7.81 1.39 -24.32
CA THR A 148 -7.75 2.83 -24.61
C THR A 148 -6.57 3.47 -23.88
N PHE A 149 -6.36 3.16 -22.60
CA PHE A 149 -5.21 3.67 -21.85
C PHE A 149 -3.89 3.28 -22.52
N ALA A 150 -3.65 1.99 -22.74
CA ALA A 150 -2.38 1.50 -23.28
C ALA A 150 -2.13 1.99 -24.71
N GLY A 151 -3.17 2.04 -25.54
CA GLY A 151 -3.10 2.54 -26.91
C GLY A 151 -2.76 4.03 -26.95
N LEU A 152 -3.57 4.87 -26.30
CA LEU A 152 -3.36 6.32 -26.28
C LEU A 152 -2.04 6.69 -25.61
N TYR A 153 -1.68 6.03 -24.51
CA TYR A 153 -0.41 6.28 -23.83
C TYR A 153 0.77 5.99 -24.75
N LYS A 154 0.78 4.81 -25.41
CA LYS A 154 1.84 4.45 -26.36
C LYS A 154 1.89 5.38 -27.56
N PHE A 155 0.73 5.78 -28.09
CA PHE A 155 0.67 6.74 -29.19
C PHE A 155 1.28 8.07 -28.78
N LEU A 156 0.76 8.70 -27.72
CA LEU A 156 1.20 10.02 -27.26
C LEU A 156 2.67 10.01 -26.83
N LEU A 157 3.13 8.98 -26.11
CA LEU A 157 4.52 8.88 -25.67
C LEU A 157 5.51 8.83 -26.85
N ASN A 158 5.11 8.25 -27.98
CA ASN A 158 5.97 8.13 -29.16
C ASN A 158 5.75 9.24 -30.20
N ALA A 159 4.54 9.82 -30.27
CA ALA A 159 4.17 10.89 -31.19
C ALA A 159 4.59 12.29 -30.68
N LEU A 160 4.47 12.58 -29.39
CA LEU A 160 4.86 13.87 -28.80
C LEU A 160 6.31 14.28 -29.14
N PRO A 161 7.31 13.39 -29.08
CA PRO A 161 8.69 13.73 -29.46
C PRO A 161 8.88 14.01 -30.96
N ILE A 162 7.98 13.51 -31.82
CA ILE A 162 8.01 13.75 -33.27
C ILE A 162 7.34 15.10 -33.57
N LEU A 163 6.23 15.40 -32.88
CA LEU A 163 5.46 16.63 -33.06
C LEU A 163 6.10 17.84 -32.38
N LEU A 164 6.76 17.64 -31.23
CA LEU A 164 7.41 18.65 -30.41
C LEU A 164 8.84 18.20 -30.08
N PRO A 165 9.77 18.30 -31.04
CA PRO A 165 11.17 17.96 -30.80
C PRO A 165 11.80 18.92 -29.78
N ALA A 166 12.76 18.43 -29.00
CA ALA A 166 13.48 19.26 -28.04
C ALA A 166 14.38 20.26 -28.78
N ILE A 167 14.30 21.56 -28.43
CA ILE A 167 14.96 22.67 -29.12
C ILE A 167 16.50 22.68 -28.97
N LYS A 168 17.08 21.84 -28.10
CA LYS A 168 18.54 21.59 -28.04
C LYS A 168 18.84 20.12 -27.76
N PRO A 169 19.32 19.32 -28.73
CA PRO A 169 19.96 18.05 -28.41
C PRO A 169 21.31 18.37 -27.76
N ARG A 170 21.44 18.19 -26.44
CA ARG A 170 22.77 18.19 -25.79
C ARG A 170 23.52 16.98 -26.33
N GLU A 171 24.70 17.19 -26.92
CA GLU A 171 25.54 16.15 -27.52
C GLU A 171 25.79 15.00 -26.53
N PRO A 172 25.92 13.76 -27.01
CA PRO A 172 26.15 12.61 -26.15
C PRO A 172 27.56 12.69 -25.54
N SER A 173 27.67 13.10 -24.28
CA SER A 173 28.88 12.83 -23.49
C SER A 173 28.93 11.33 -23.22
N ALA A 174 30.05 10.69 -23.56
CA ALA A 174 30.25 9.25 -23.48
C ALA A 174 30.42 8.70 -22.04
N PHE A 175 30.07 9.49 -21.03
CA PHE A 175 30.20 9.13 -19.62
C PHE A 175 28.92 9.49 -18.88
N GLY A 176 28.45 8.54 -18.08
CA GLY A 176 27.23 8.61 -17.30
C GLY A 176 27.30 9.62 -16.17
N ASP A 177 26.10 9.97 -15.71
CA ASP A 177 25.73 10.84 -14.60
C ASP A 177 26.23 12.30 -14.68
N ASP A 178 25.29 13.23 -14.69
CA ASP A 178 24.96 13.92 -13.45
C ASP A 178 23.63 14.67 -13.57
N ASP A 179 22.91 14.65 -12.45
CA ASP A 179 21.88 15.61 -12.08
C ASP A 179 22.45 17.03 -12.20
N GLU A 180 21.78 17.93 -12.91
CA GLU A 180 21.95 19.36 -12.65
C GLU A 180 20.70 20.10 -13.09
N GLU A 181 20.09 20.74 -12.10
CA GLU A 181 19.09 21.79 -12.24
C GLU A 181 19.79 23.07 -12.75
N GLU A 182 19.01 23.91 -13.42
CA GLU A 182 19.43 25.20 -13.93
C GLU A 182 19.84 26.11 -12.77
N ASP A 183 21.10 26.54 -12.74
CA ASP A 183 21.49 27.80 -12.08
C ASP A 183 22.37 28.60 -13.06
N GLU A 184 21.90 29.81 -13.39
CA GLU A 184 22.63 30.81 -14.13
C GLU A 184 23.73 31.41 -13.24
N GLU A 185 24.99 31.34 -13.64
CA GLU A 185 25.96 32.37 -13.28
C GLU A 185 27.04 32.51 -14.37
N ILE A 186 27.27 33.76 -14.77
CA ILE A 186 28.21 34.18 -15.81
C ILE A 186 29.56 34.39 -15.12
N GLU A 187 30.59 33.60 -15.47
CA GLU A 187 31.97 33.96 -15.17
C GLU A 187 32.90 33.66 -16.37
N LEU A 188 33.69 34.68 -16.74
CA LEU A 188 34.66 34.69 -17.85
C LEU A 188 35.97 33.97 -17.46
N PRO A 189 36.77 33.47 -18.43
CA PRO A 189 37.82 32.50 -18.16
C PRO A 189 39.17 33.14 -17.79
N ALA A 190 39.89 32.53 -16.85
CA ALA A 190 41.34 32.74 -16.65
C ALA A 190 42.12 31.52 -17.17
N PRO A 191 43.23 31.70 -17.92
CA PRO A 191 43.94 30.59 -18.55
C PRO A 191 45.07 30.06 -17.66
N GLY A 192 45.15 28.73 -17.54
CA GLY A 192 46.40 28.07 -17.16
C GLY A 192 46.26 27.03 -16.06
N SER A 193 46.15 25.76 -16.45
CA SER A 193 46.99 24.68 -15.91
C SER A 193 46.58 23.35 -16.55
N ALA A 194 47.58 22.64 -17.06
CA ALA A 194 47.43 21.34 -17.69
C ALA A 194 47.24 20.25 -16.63
N ALA A 195 46.19 19.44 -16.77
CA ALA A 195 45.99 18.23 -15.97
C ALA A 195 46.33 16.95 -16.78
N PRO A 196 46.91 15.90 -16.14
CA PRO A 196 47.50 14.76 -16.83
C PRO A 196 46.44 13.75 -17.30
N ARG A 197 46.64 13.21 -18.51
CA ARG A 197 45.78 12.20 -19.14
C ARG A 197 46.00 10.81 -18.54
N HIS A 198 45.17 10.40 -17.59
CA HIS A 198 45.09 8.99 -17.18
C HIS A 198 44.31 8.17 -18.23
N ARG A 199 45.04 7.37 -19.02
CA ARG A 199 44.53 6.57 -20.13
C ARG A 199 43.84 5.30 -19.59
N GLN A 200 42.56 5.38 -19.23
CA GLN A 200 41.76 4.19 -18.90
C GLN A 200 41.57 3.32 -20.16
N ARG A 201 42.12 2.11 -20.14
CA ARG A 201 41.84 1.06 -21.15
C ARG A 201 40.34 0.74 -21.10
N SER A 202 39.60 1.15 -22.13
CA SER A 202 38.19 0.75 -22.27
C SER A 202 38.11 -0.74 -22.57
N ALA A 203 37.42 -1.48 -21.70
CA ALA A 203 37.02 -2.85 -22.00
C ALA A 203 36.10 -2.80 -23.23
N ARG A 204 36.51 -3.43 -24.33
CA ARG A 204 35.69 -3.58 -25.55
C ARG A 204 34.54 -4.53 -25.26
N LEU A 205 33.46 -3.99 -24.70
CA LEU A 205 32.16 -4.65 -24.66
C LEU A 205 31.72 -4.90 -26.10
N SER A 206 31.20 -6.10 -26.40
CA SER A 206 30.70 -6.42 -27.73
C SER A 206 29.62 -5.41 -28.16
N ALA A 207 29.46 -5.17 -29.46
CA ALA A 207 28.41 -4.28 -29.97
C ALA A 207 27.01 -4.67 -29.48
N SER A 208 26.77 -5.96 -29.19
CA SER A 208 25.53 -6.45 -28.58
C SER A 208 25.43 -6.11 -27.09
N ALA A 209 26.54 -6.13 -26.33
CA ALA A 209 26.58 -5.71 -24.92
C ALA A 209 26.44 -4.18 -24.77
N HIS A 210 27.00 -3.39 -25.69
CA HIS A 210 26.72 -1.96 -25.80
C HIS A 210 25.24 -1.72 -26.16
N ALA A 211 24.70 -2.39 -27.17
CA ALA A 211 23.27 -2.29 -27.52
C ALA A 211 22.32 -2.77 -26.39
N GLN A 212 22.78 -3.71 -25.55
CA GLN A 212 22.04 -4.19 -24.36
C GLN A 212 21.99 -3.16 -23.23
N MET A 213 23.00 -2.30 -23.08
CA MET A 213 23.06 -1.26 -22.06
C MET A 213 22.39 0.05 -22.48
N VAL A 214 22.33 0.35 -23.78
CA VAL A 214 21.62 1.54 -24.24
C VAL A 214 20.11 1.28 -24.28
N LEU A 215 19.47 1.41 -23.11
CA LEU A 215 18.08 1.86 -23.05
C LEU A 215 18.07 3.27 -23.68
N VAL A 216 18.00 3.37 -25.01
CA VAL A 216 17.64 4.63 -25.67
C VAL A 216 16.17 4.88 -25.33
N ARG A 217 15.91 5.30 -24.08
CA ARG A 217 14.77 6.16 -23.81
C ARG A 217 15.04 7.35 -24.72
N LYS A 218 14.23 7.54 -25.78
CA LYS A 218 14.27 8.80 -26.52
C LYS A 218 14.35 9.89 -25.46
N ARG A 219 15.38 10.76 -25.50
CA ARG A 219 15.59 11.78 -24.46
C ARG A 219 14.48 12.81 -24.60
N THR A 220 13.31 12.48 -24.05
CA THR A 220 12.07 13.25 -24.12
C THR A 220 11.90 14.01 -22.82
N ARG A 221 11.31 15.22 -22.88
CA ARG A 221 10.98 15.97 -21.67
C ARG A 221 10.11 15.12 -20.73
N ARG A 222 10.41 15.12 -19.43
CA ARG A 222 9.70 14.30 -18.43
C ARG A 222 8.18 14.58 -18.43
N TRP A 223 7.78 15.81 -18.77
CA TRP A 223 6.36 16.20 -18.88
C TRP A 223 5.62 15.52 -20.04
N HIS A 224 6.30 15.04 -21.11
CA HIS A 224 5.64 14.29 -22.18
C HIS A 224 4.98 13.01 -21.65
N ALA A 225 5.67 12.30 -20.75
CA ALA A 225 5.13 11.10 -20.13
C ALA A 225 3.98 11.42 -19.17
N ALA A 226 4.07 12.54 -18.44
CA ALA A 226 3.01 13.02 -17.56
C ALA A 226 1.75 13.41 -18.34
N LEU A 227 1.90 14.18 -19.43
CA LEU A 227 0.80 14.58 -20.31
C LEU A 227 0.16 13.37 -20.99
N ALA A 228 0.97 12.47 -21.56
CA ALA A 228 0.49 11.23 -22.16
C ALA A 228 -0.29 10.40 -21.16
N GLY A 229 0.20 10.27 -19.92
CA GLY A 229 -0.49 9.59 -18.82
C GLY A 229 -1.81 10.27 -18.44
N ALA A 230 -1.82 11.59 -18.30
CA ALA A 230 -3.01 12.36 -17.92
C ALA A 230 -4.13 12.24 -18.96
N ILE A 231 -3.83 12.46 -20.25
CA ILE A 231 -4.82 12.37 -21.34
C ILE A 231 -5.34 10.93 -21.47
N SER A 232 -4.43 9.95 -21.55
CA SER A 232 -4.81 8.54 -21.74
C SER A 232 -5.63 8.01 -20.56
N ALA A 233 -5.25 8.33 -19.32
CA ALA A 233 -6.00 7.89 -18.13
C ALA A 233 -7.38 8.57 -18.04
N SER A 234 -7.46 9.86 -18.35
CA SER A 234 -8.73 10.63 -18.31
C SER A 234 -9.74 10.11 -19.32
N LEU A 235 -9.30 9.77 -20.54
CA LEU A 235 -10.18 9.20 -21.55
C LEU A 235 -10.52 7.73 -21.27
N ALA A 236 -9.53 6.94 -20.81
CA ALA A 236 -9.74 5.53 -20.49
C ALA A 236 -10.77 5.32 -19.38
N ILE A 237 -10.72 6.12 -18.32
CA ILE A 237 -11.59 5.91 -17.14
C ILE A 237 -13.07 6.16 -17.43
N LEU A 238 -13.40 6.84 -18.54
CA LEU A 238 -14.78 7.07 -18.99
C LEU A 238 -15.52 5.77 -19.32
N TRP A 239 -14.81 4.70 -19.68
CA TRP A 239 -15.41 3.38 -19.93
C TRP A 239 -15.97 2.72 -18.66
N GLU A 240 -15.49 3.09 -17.47
CA GLU A 240 -15.92 2.50 -16.21
C GLU A 240 -17.16 3.20 -15.62
N LYS A 241 -17.88 2.50 -14.74
CA LYS A 241 -19.03 3.06 -14.00
C LYS A 241 -18.56 4.12 -13.00
N ARG A 242 -19.40 5.15 -12.75
CA ARG A 242 -19.09 6.28 -11.83
C ARG A 242 -18.45 5.86 -10.51
N GLY A 243 -19.02 4.87 -9.81
CA GLY A 243 -18.47 4.37 -8.54
C GLY A 243 -17.08 3.74 -8.67
N ARG A 244 -16.81 3.01 -9.76
CA ARG A 244 -15.51 2.40 -10.03
C ARG A 244 -14.45 3.41 -10.45
N ARG A 245 -14.85 4.50 -11.14
CA ARG A 245 -13.94 5.61 -11.47
C ARG A 245 -13.31 6.21 -10.21
N VAL A 246 -14.13 6.48 -9.19
CA VAL A 246 -13.65 7.03 -7.91
C VAL A 246 -12.65 6.08 -7.25
N ILE A 247 -12.95 4.79 -7.20
CA ILE A 247 -12.05 3.78 -6.61
C ILE A 247 -10.72 3.73 -7.36
N ILE A 248 -10.75 3.66 -8.70
CA ILE A 248 -9.54 3.61 -9.52
C ILE A 248 -8.71 4.89 -9.34
N ALA A 249 -9.35 6.06 -9.37
CA ALA A 249 -8.69 7.34 -9.19
C ALA A 249 -8.00 7.44 -7.83
N GLN A 250 -8.68 7.07 -6.74
CA GLN A 250 -8.10 7.06 -5.39
C GLN A 250 -6.88 6.13 -5.30
N GLN A 251 -6.99 4.91 -5.82
CA GLN A 251 -5.90 3.93 -5.77
C GLN A 251 -4.69 4.40 -6.59
N LEU A 252 -4.91 4.88 -7.82
CA LEU A 252 -3.82 5.37 -8.68
C LEU A 252 -3.19 6.64 -8.14
N PHE A 253 -3.99 7.55 -7.57
CA PHE A 253 -3.50 8.79 -6.97
C PHE A 253 -2.55 8.53 -5.80
N VAL A 254 -2.96 7.67 -4.85
CA VAL A 254 -2.12 7.31 -3.70
C VAL A 254 -0.84 6.60 -4.15
N ARG A 255 -0.92 5.74 -5.18
CA ARG A 255 0.26 5.09 -5.76
C ARG A 255 1.18 6.07 -6.48
N GLY A 256 0.61 7.06 -7.16
CA GLY A 256 1.35 8.16 -7.77
C GLY A 256 2.13 8.95 -6.72
N MET A 257 1.46 9.39 -5.65
CA MET A 257 2.11 10.09 -4.52
C MET A 257 3.22 9.24 -3.89
N GLN A 258 2.97 7.94 -3.66
CA GLN A 258 3.99 7.04 -3.14
C GLN A 258 5.21 6.95 -4.07
N GLY A 259 4.99 6.86 -5.38
CA GLY A 259 6.06 6.85 -6.38
C GLY A 259 6.87 8.14 -6.39
N THR A 260 6.20 9.30 -6.34
CA THR A 260 6.84 10.61 -6.27
C THR A 260 7.67 10.76 -5.00
N TYR A 261 7.11 10.39 -3.84
CA TYR A 261 7.84 10.40 -2.57
C TYR A 261 9.09 9.52 -2.62
N ASN A 262 8.97 8.29 -3.11
CA ASN A 262 10.10 7.37 -3.20
C ASN A 262 11.19 7.93 -4.13
N SER A 263 10.82 8.46 -5.29
CA SER A 263 11.78 9.05 -6.24
C SER A 263 12.49 10.27 -5.65
N TYR A 264 11.76 11.11 -4.91
CA TYR A 264 12.30 12.32 -4.30
C TYR A 264 13.18 12.01 -3.08
N SER A 265 12.75 11.07 -2.23
CA SER A 265 13.50 10.57 -1.08
C SER A 265 14.80 9.88 -1.48
N GLU A 266 14.81 9.15 -2.59
CA GLU A 266 16.01 8.52 -3.15
C GLU A 266 16.99 9.56 -3.69
N ARG A 267 16.51 10.59 -4.40
CA ARG A 267 17.33 11.68 -4.95
C ARG A 267 17.99 12.56 -3.88
N HIS A 268 17.25 12.88 -2.81
CA HIS A 268 17.73 13.75 -1.73
C HIS A 268 18.22 12.99 -0.49
N HIS A 269 18.34 11.66 -0.58
CA HIS A 269 18.83 10.77 0.48
C HIS A 269 18.20 10.93 1.89
N PHE A 270 16.99 11.49 2.01
CA PHE A 270 16.31 11.65 3.29
C PHE A 270 15.30 10.54 3.54
N LYS A 271 15.20 10.06 4.78
CA LYS A 271 14.19 9.06 5.19
C LYS A 271 13.57 9.47 6.51
N ILE A 272 12.23 9.48 6.55
CA ILE A 272 11.48 9.80 7.77
C ILE A 272 11.31 8.51 8.58
N PRO A 273 11.84 8.41 9.81
CA PRO A 273 11.65 7.24 10.65
C PRO A 273 10.16 7.06 10.94
N PHE A 274 9.66 5.83 10.77
CA PHE A 274 8.24 5.48 10.94
C PHE A 274 7.26 6.30 10.08
N GLY A 275 7.70 6.92 8.97
CA GLY A 275 6.86 7.79 8.13
C GLY A 275 5.55 7.13 7.68
N SER A 276 5.59 5.84 7.31
CA SER A 276 4.38 5.09 6.95
C SER A 276 3.38 4.93 8.11
N VAL A 277 3.88 4.82 9.35
CA VAL A 277 3.05 4.70 10.55
C VAL A 277 2.42 6.05 10.90
N ILE A 278 3.18 7.14 10.76
CA ILE A 278 2.69 8.51 11.00
C ILE A 278 1.56 8.84 10.01
N VAL A 279 1.79 8.62 8.70
CA VAL A 279 0.77 8.86 7.68
C VAL A 279 -0.47 7.98 7.92
N PHE A 280 -0.27 6.71 8.28
CA PHE A 280 -1.37 5.81 8.63
C PHE A 280 -2.17 6.33 9.84
N ALA A 281 -1.50 6.74 10.92
CA ALA A 281 -2.14 7.22 12.14
C ALA A 281 -2.93 8.52 11.89
N LEU A 282 -2.34 9.48 11.17
CA LEU A 282 -3.01 10.75 10.82
C LEU A 282 -4.23 10.50 9.93
N ALA A 283 -4.10 9.66 8.90
CA ALA A 283 -5.22 9.31 8.03
C ALA A 283 -6.34 8.60 8.79
N CYS A 284 -6.01 7.66 9.69
CA CYS A 284 -6.99 6.98 10.52
C CYS A 284 -7.69 7.95 11.49
N GLY A 285 -6.94 8.88 12.10
CA GLY A 285 -7.50 9.93 12.94
C GLY A 285 -8.50 10.80 12.17
N GLN A 286 -8.15 11.25 10.96
CA GLN A 286 -9.06 11.99 10.08
C GLN A 286 -10.32 11.19 9.71
N ILE A 287 -10.17 9.91 9.35
CA ILE A 287 -11.31 9.04 9.03
C ILE A 287 -12.26 8.90 10.24
N MET A 288 -11.71 8.73 11.45
CA MET A 288 -12.52 8.60 12.66
C MET A 288 -13.16 9.90 13.11
N TYR A 289 -12.47 11.03 12.89
CA TYR A 289 -13.07 12.35 13.05
C TYR A 289 -14.23 12.55 12.07
N SER A 290 -14.03 12.28 10.77
CA SER A 290 -15.09 12.32 9.76
C SER A 290 -16.27 11.43 10.15
N PHE A 291 -16.02 10.18 10.56
CA PHE A 291 -17.08 9.27 10.99
C PHE A 291 -17.95 9.82 12.13
N THR A 292 -17.33 10.47 13.12
CA THR A 292 -18.06 10.96 14.30
C THR A 292 -18.65 12.36 14.10
N MET A 293 -17.98 13.25 13.38
CA MET A 293 -18.34 14.67 13.30
C MET A 293 -18.91 15.07 11.94
N ARG A 294 -18.40 14.51 10.84
CA ARG A 294 -18.79 14.84 9.46
C ARG A 294 -18.95 13.58 8.58
N PRO A 295 -19.92 12.71 8.89
CA PRO A 295 -20.09 11.46 8.15
C PRO A 295 -20.43 11.70 6.67
N ASP A 296 -20.98 12.86 6.32
CA ASP A 296 -21.24 13.34 4.96
C ASP A 296 -19.98 13.35 4.06
N THR A 297 -18.78 13.41 4.65
CA THR A 297 -17.50 13.37 3.93
C THR A 297 -17.05 11.96 3.54
N LEU A 298 -17.71 10.92 4.07
CA LEU A 298 -17.37 9.52 3.82
C LEU A 298 -18.43 8.85 2.93
N PRO A 299 -18.05 7.87 2.09
CA PRO A 299 -19.03 7.06 1.37
C PRO A 299 -19.95 6.30 2.34
N HIS A 300 -21.26 6.29 2.07
CA HIS A 300 -22.26 5.60 2.90
C HIS A 300 -21.90 4.13 3.20
N SER A 301 -21.37 3.39 2.22
CA SER A 301 -20.93 2.01 2.40
C SER A 301 -19.79 1.89 3.42
N TYR A 302 -18.90 2.87 3.46
CA TYR A 302 -17.77 2.90 4.37
C TYR A 302 -18.21 3.24 5.80
N ILE A 303 -19.15 4.19 5.96
CA ILE A 303 -19.76 4.51 7.26
C ILE A 303 -20.45 3.27 7.85
N ASN A 304 -21.23 2.56 7.03
CA ASN A 304 -21.88 1.31 7.44
C ASN A 304 -20.87 0.23 7.88
N TRP A 305 -19.74 0.14 7.16
CA TRP A 305 -18.65 -0.75 7.53
C TRP A 305 -18.03 -0.36 8.88
N ILE A 306 -17.74 0.93 9.09
CA ILE A 306 -17.19 1.44 10.36
C ILE A 306 -18.15 1.18 11.52
N HIS A 307 -19.46 1.41 11.36
CA HIS A 307 -20.45 1.07 12.39
C HIS A 307 -20.43 -0.42 12.75
N THR A 308 -20.33 -1.29 11.74
CA THR A 308 -20.26 -2.74 11.96
C THR A 308 -18.97 -3.15 12.66
N ALA A 309 -17.85 -2.52 12.29
CA ALA A 309 -16.53 -2.81 12.83
C ALA A 309 -16.35 -2.28 14.26
N SER A 310 -16.86 -1.09 14.55
CA SER A 310 -16.77 -0.46 15.87
C SER A 310 -17.73 -1.08 16.89
N LYS A 311 -18.79 -1.77 16.46
CA LYS A 311 -19.77 -2.38 17.38
C LYS A 311 -20.39 -1.38 18.37
N VAL A 312 -20.57 -0.13 17.92
CA VAL A 312 -21.24 0.94 18.70
C VAL A 312 -22.62 1.24 18.12
N PRO A 313 -23.61 1.64 18.94
CA PRO A 313 -24.92 2.06 18.46
C PRO A 313 -24.80 3.27 17.53
N ARG A 314 -25.54 3.25 16.41
CA ARG A 314 -25.60 4.40 15.48
C ARG A 314 -26.14 5.65 16.18
N ALA A 315 -27.15 5.47 17.02
CA ALA A 315 -27.74 6.53 17.83
C ALA A 315 -26.71 7.21 18.75
N GLY A 316 -25.79 6.44 19.35
CA GLY A 316 -24.74 7.01 20.20
C GLY A 316 -23.80 7.95 19.45
N VAL A 317 -23.42 7.60 18.23
CA VAL A 317 -22.60 8.48 17.36
C VAL A 317 -23.38 9.73 16.94
N GLN A 318 -24.68 9.58 16.64
CA GLN A 318 -25.56 10.69 16.30
C GLN A 318 -25.72 11.68 17.47
N ILE A 319 -25.95 11.18 18.69
CA ILE A 319 -26.00 11.99 19.90
C ILE A 319 -24.70 12.76 20.09
N ASN A 320 -23.55 12.08 19.96
CA ASN A 320 -22.25 12.74 20.10
C ASN A 320 -22.09 13.90 19.11
N ARG A 321 -22.48 13.67 17.85
CA ARG A 321 -22.40 14.68 16.80
C ARG A 321 -23.31 15.86 17.09
N ALA A 322 -24.57 15.62 17.44
CA ALA A 322 -25.53 16.68 17.77
C ALA A 322 -25.03 17.53 18.96
N ALA A 323 -24.56 16.87 20.02
CA ALA A 323 -24.09 17.54 21.22
C ALA A 323 -22.84 18.40 20.96
N VAL A 324 -21.88 17.90 20.17
CA VAL A 324 -20.63 18.62 19.89
C VAL A 324 -20.79 19.69 18.80
N ARG A 325 -21.57 19.44 17.75
CA ARG A 325 -21.67 20.33 16.58
C ARG A 325 -22.79 21.36 16.69
N ASN A 326 -23.92 20.97 17.25
CA ASN A 326 -25.12 21.80 17.32
C ASN A 326 -25.37 22.33 18.74
N GLY A 327 -24.72 21.74 19.75
CA GLY A 327 -25.04 22.05 21.15
C GLY A 327 -26.36 21.44 21.62
N GLU A 328 -26.85 20.41 20.93
CA GLU A 328 -28.18 19.84 21.14
C GLU A 328 -28.10 18.36 21.54
N MET A 329 -28.95 17.94 22.47
CA MET A 329 -29.13 16.51 22.78
C MET A 329 -30.28 15.95 21.94
N ASP A 330 -29.96 15.05 21.01
CA ASP A 330 -30.97 14.40 20.16
C ASP A 330 -31.81 13.40 20.97
N LEU A 331 -32.97 13.87 21.45
CA LEU A 331 -33.91 13.08 22.25
C LEU A 331 -34.44 11.86 21.50
N ALA A 332 -34.65 11.95 20.19
CA ALA A 332 -35.14 10.83 19.39
C ALA A 332 -34.08 9.73 19.27
N ALA A 333 -32.80 10.10 19.17
CA ALA A 333 -31.69 9.16 19.23
C ALA A 333 -31.50 8.58 20.64
N LEU A 334 -31.69 9.39 21.69
CA LEU A 334 -31.61 8.95 23.08
C LEU A 334 -32.70 7.92 23.42
N ASP A 335 -33.94 8.20 23.02
CA ASP A 335 -35.09 7.30 23.21
C ASP A 335 -34.89 5.95 22.52
N LYS A 336 -34.23 5.94 21.34
CA LYS A 336 -33.86 4.69 20.66
C LYS A 336 -32.89 3.84 21.48
N ILE A 337 -31.98 4.44 22.24
CA ILE A 337 -31.03 3.72 23.10
C ILE A 337 -31.73 3.23 24.37
N ILE A 338 -32.57 4.06 24.97
CA ILE A 338 -33.39 3.71 26.14
C ILE A 338 -34.29 2.51 25.84
N ALA A 339 -34.88 2.46 24.64
CA ALA A 339 -35.73 1.36 24.19
C ALA A 339 -34.97 0.05 23.89
N GLN A 340 -33.63 0.04 23.89
CA GLN A 340 -32.87 -1.18 23.63
C GLN A 340 -32.95 -2.15 24.83
N ARG A 341 -33.23 -3.42 24.54
CA ARG A 341 -33.40 -4.48 25.55
C ARG A 341 -32.10 -4.88 26.26
N ASP A 342 -30.95 -4.63 25.65
CA ASP A 342 -29.63 -4.99 26.16
C ASP A 342 -29.04 -3.93 27.10
N THR A 343 -29.70 -2.79 27.30
CA THR A 343 -29.23 -1.72 28.18
C THR A 343 -29.23 -2.17 29.65
N THR A 344 -28.07 -2.04 30.32
CA THR A 344 -27.97 -2.37 31.75
C THR A 344 -28.81 -1.41 32.60
N HIS A 345 -29.37 -1.89 33.72
CA HIS A 345 -30.18 -1.07 34.62
C HIS A 345 -29.49 0.23 35.05
N LYS A 346 -28.18 0.17 35.33
CA LYS A 346 -27.36 1.35 35.70
C LYS A 346 -27.27 2.39 34.57
N ASN A 347 -27.07 1.94 33.33
CA ASN A 347 -27.03 2.86 32.20
C ASN A 347 -28.42 3.38 31.88
N LEU A 348 -29.46 2.54 31.99
CA LEU A 348 -30.85 2.94 31.76
C LEU A 348 -31.24 4.10 32.70
N SER A 349 -30.95 3.99 34.00
CA SER A 349 -31.23 5.07 34.95
C SER A 349 -30.48 6.36 34.61
N LEU A 350 -29.22 6.27 34.19
CA LEU A 350 -28.43 7.44 33.77
C LEU A 350 -29.01 8.09 32.51
N LEU A 351 -29.43 7.29 31.53
CA LEU A 351 -30.01 7.78 30.28
C LEU A 351 -31.39 8.42 30.50
N MET A 352 -32.21 7.85 31.40
CA MET A 352 -33.48 8.44 31.81
C MET A 352 -33.27 9.77 32.54
N GLN A 353 -32.32 9.84 33.49
CA GLN A 353 -31.97 11.09 34.17
C GLN A 353 -31.50 12.15 33.18
N LEU A 354 -30.61 11.79 32.24
CA LEU A 354 -30.14 12.70 31.20
C LEU A 354 -31.30 13.20 30.33
N ARG A 355 -32.25 12.34 29.99
CA ARG A 355 -33.45 12.72 29.24
C ARG A 355 -34.28 13.74 30.01
N ASP A 356 -34.52 13.49 31.30
CA ASP A 356 -35.29 14.39 32.16
C ASP A 356 -34.57 15.73 32.35
N ASP A 357 -33.25 15.72 32.49
CA ASP A 357 -32.42 16.93 32.55
C ASP A 357 -32.58 17.80 31.31
N VAL A 358 -32.49 17.19 30.13
CA VAL A 358 -32.65 17.89 28.84
C VAL A 358 -34.05 18.46 28.70
N MET A 359 -35.08 17.68 29.04
CA MET A 359 -36.49 18.12 28.99
C MET A 359 -36.78 19.26 29.98
N ALA A 360 -36.12 19.26 31.13
CA ALA A 360 -36.23 20.31 32.14
C ALA A 360 -35.35 21.54 31.85
N GLY A 361 -34.60 21.55 30.74
CA GLY A 361 -33.68 22.64 30.40
C GLY A 361 -32.46 22.75 31.31
N ARG A 362 -32.12 21.68 32.04
CA ARG A 362 -30.92 21.63 32.89
C ARG A 362 -29.66 21.50 32.04
N PRO A 363 -28.50 21.96 32.53
CA PRO A 363 -27.23 21.77 31.82
C PRO A 363 -26.94 20.29 31.56
N PHE A 364 -26.58 19.97 30.33
CA PHE A 364 -26.23 18.61 29.90
C PHE A 364 -24.84 18.58 29.26
N PRO A 365 -24.16 17.42 29.20
CA PRO A 365 -22.86 17.32 28.58
C PRO A 365 -22.91 17.54 27.07
N LEU A 366 -22.01 18.39 26.54
CA LEU A 366 -21.81 18.61 25.10
C LEU A 366 -21.00 17.49 24.42
N TYR A 367 -21.22 16.25 24.84
CA TYR A 367 -20.61 15.04 24.29
C TYR A 367 -21.50 13.84 24.62
N ALA A 368 -21.35 12.73 23.90
CA ALA A 368 -22.05 11.49 24.22
C ALA A 368 -21.49 10.83 25.49
N PRO A 369 -22.30 10.64 26.55
CA PRO A 369 -21.89 9.87 27.72
C PRO A 369 -21.62 8.41 27.35
N CYS A 370 -20.73 7.73 28.08
CA CYS A 370 -20.41 6.33 27.74
C CYS A 370 -21.62 5.39 27.74
N ALA A 371 -22.69 5.70 28.50
CA ALA A 371 -23.93 4.95 28.50
C ALA A 371 -24.67 4.97 27.14
N THR A 372 -24.47 6.00 26.30
CA THR A 372 -25.04 6.04 24.94
C THR A 372 -24.18 5.27 23.93
N ILE A 373 -22.89 5.09 24.21
CA ILE A 373 -21.95 4.39 23.32
C ILE A 373 -21.88 2.89 23.64
N HIS A 374 -21.99 2.51 24.92
CA HIS A 374 -21.93 1.12 25.38
C HIS A 374 -23.07 0.80 26.37
N PRO A 375 -24.34 0.86 25.95
CA PRO A 375 -25.49 0.69 26.85
C PRO A 375 -25.50 -0.68 27.57
N ALA A 376 -24.97 -1.71 26.92
CA ALA A 376 -24.96 -3.09 27.39
C ALA A 376 -23.91 -3.42 28.47
N VAL A 377 -23.06 -2.48 28.87
CA VAL A 377 -22.03 -2.71 29.90
C VAL A 377 -22.07 -1.65 30.99
N SER A 378 -21.95 -2.09 32.24
CA SER A 378 -22.02 -1.21 33.42
C SER A 378 -20.71 -0.45 33.70
N SER A 379 -19.61 -0.88 33.07
CA SER A 379 -18.28 -0.28 33.17
C SER A 379 -17.59 -0.23 31.82
N CYS A 380 -17.02 0.91 31.46
CA CYS A 380 -16.32 1.09 30.19
C CYS A 380 -14.94 0.41 30.18
N TRP A 381 -14.41 0.02 31.34
CA TRP A 381 -13.10 -0.62 31.46
C TRP A 381 -13.07 -2.06 30.93
N THR A 382 -14.22 -2.72 30.83
CA THR A 382 -14.31 -4.08 30.26
C THR A 382 -14.46 -4.06 28.74
N VAL A 383 -14.95 -2.94 28.18
CA VAL A 383 -15.18 -2.76 26.74
C VAL A 383 -13.94 -3.09 25.89
N PRO A 384 -12.71 -2.65 26.21
CA PRO A 384 -11.52 -2.98 25.43
C PRO A 384 -11.37 -4.46 25.10
N LEU A 385 -11.46 -5.34 26.12
CA LEU A 385 -11.26 -6.77 25.92
C LEU A 385 -12.42 -7.39 25.13
N ASP A 386 -13.65 -7.04 25.48
CA ASP A 386 -14.85 -7.54 24.81
C ASP A 386 -14.83 -7.16 23.32
N ARG A 387 -14.54 -5.89 23.01
CA ARG A 387 -14.47 -5.41 21.62
C ARG A 387 -13.32 -6.05 20.86
N PHE A 388 -12.16 -6.25 21.50
CA PHE A 388 -11.04 -6.93 20.85
C PHE A 388 -11.47 -8.33 20.39
N VAL A 389 -12.06 -9.13 21.27
CA VAL A 389 -12.49 -10.49 20.95
C VAL A 389 -13.59 -10.51 19.90
N ASP A 390 -14.61 -9.65 20.03
CA ASP A 390 -15.72 -9.55 19.08
C ASP A 390 -15.25 -9.19 17.66
N VAL A 391 -14.41 -8.15 17.54
CA VAL A 391 -13.90 -7.67 16.26
C VAL A 391 -12.92 -8.66 15.66
N PHE A 392 -12.05 -9.26 16.49
CA PHE A 392 -11.11 -10.28 16.06
C PHE A 392 -11.83 -11.48 15.44
N ARG A 393 -12.83 -12.04 16.13
CA ARG A 393 -13.61 -13.19 15.65
C ARG A 393 -14.41 -12.86 14.39
N TRP A 394 -15.03 -11.67 14.35
CA TRP A 394 -15.78 -11.20 13.20
C TRP A 394 -14.92 -11.02 11.95
N MET A 395 -13.69 -10.51 12.11
CA MET A 395 -12.81 -10.20 10.99
C MET A 395 -11.97 -11.40 10.53
N LEU A 396 -11.75 -12.39 11.40
CA LEU A 396 -11.00 -13.61 11.09
C LEU A 396 -11.41 -14.30 9.77
N PRO A 397 -12.70 -14.57 9.46
CA PRO A 397 -13.07 -15.20 8.20
C PRO A 397 -12.74 -14.35 6.97
N ILE A 398 -12.87 -13.02 7.09
CA ILE A 398 -12.61 -12.08 5.99
C ILE A 398 -11.10 -12.04 5.68
N TYR A 399 -10.25 -11.87 6.70
CA TYR A 399 -8.80 -11.89 6.50
C TYR A 399 -8.26 -13.28 6.20
N SER A 400 -8.92 -14.35 6.66
CA SER A 400 -8.61 -15.70 6.22
C SER A 400 -8.81 -15.82 4.72
N ALA A 401 -9.99 -15.47 4.19
CA ALA A 401 -10.21 -15.49 2.75
C ALA A 401 -9.16 -14.65 1.99
N LEU A 402 -8.80 -13.47 2.50
CA LEU A 402 -7.81 -12.59 1.87
C LEU A 402 -6.39 -13.16 1.84
N HIS A 403 -5.94 -13.86 2.88
CA HIS A 403 -4.57 -14.41 2.94
C HIS A 403 -4.47 -15.80 2.30
N PHE A 404 -5.49 -16.64 2.46
CA PHE A 404 -5.51 -17.99 1.90
C PHE A 404 -5.78 -17.99 0.39
N LEU A 405 -6.70 -17.16 -0.11
CA LEU A 405 -7.11 -17.22 -1.52
C LEU A 405 -5.95 -16.90 -2.49
N PRO A 406 -5.17 -15.83 -2.33
CA PRO A 406 -4.03 -15.56 -3.21
C PRO A 406 -2.94 -16.62 -3.07
N ALA A 407 -2.71 -17.14 -1.85
CA ALA A 407 -1.73 -18.19 -1.62
C ALA A 407 -2.10 -19.47 -2.38
N ILE A 408 -3.37 -19.89 -2.34
CA ILE A 408 -3.85 -21.08 -3.04
C ILE A 408 -3.87 -20.86 -4.56
N LEU A 409 -4.44 -19.74 -5.03
CA LEU A 409 -4.62 -19.48 -6.46
C LEU A 409 -3.31 -19.21 -7.20
N PHE A 410 -2.45 -18.36 -6.63
CA PHE A 410 -1.22 -17.96 -7.31
C PHE A 410 -0.05 -18.88 -6.95
N ARG A 411 0.07 -19.32 -5.69
CA ARG A 411 1.18 -20.17 -5.26
C ARG A 411 0.88 -21.67 -5.32
N TRP A 412 0.00 -22.12 -6.23
CA TRP A 412 -0.45 -23.52 -6.33
C TRP A 412 0.67 -24.57 -6.29
N LYS A 413 1.78 -24.41 -7.03
CA LYS A 413 2.91 -25.36 -6.96
C LYS A 413 3.60 -25.40 -5.58
N MET A 414 3.76 -24.24 -4.94
CA MET A 414 4.34 -24.16 -3.58
C MET A 414 3.37 -24.76 -2.55
N PHE A 415 2.08 -24.51 -2.71
CA PHE A 415 1.03 -25.11 -1.90
C PHE A 415 0.99 -26.64 -2.07
N ARG A 416 1.15 -27.16 -3.29
CA ARG A 416 1.18 -28.61 -3.54
C ARG A 416 2.46 -29.27 -3.01
N ALA A 417 3.59 -28.56 -2.99
CA ALA A 417 4.86 -29.07 -2.49
C ALA A 417 4.94 -29.05 -0.95
N ASP A 418 4.49 -27.97 -0.31
CA ASP A 418 4.50 -27.80 1.16
C ASP A 418 3.23 -27.06 1.60
N PRO A 419 2.09 -27.77 1.75
CA PRO A 419 0.83 -27.16 2.12
C PRO A 419 0.87 -26.60 3.55
N GLY A 420 1.59 -27.26 4.47
CA GLY A 420 1.66 -26.90 5.88
C GLY A 420 2.28 -25.51 6.08
N ARG A 421 3.44 -25.26 5.48
CA ARG A 421 4.12 -23.96 5.61
C ARG A 421 3.31 -22.81 5.01
N VAL A 422 2.64 -23.04 3.88
CA VAL A 422 1.76 -22.04 3.25
C VAL A 422 0.55 -21.75 4.15
N LEU A 423 -0.07 -22.78 4.73
CA LEU A 423 -1.19 -22.64 5.66
C LEU A 423 -0.80 -21.89 6.93
N VAL A 424 0.34 -22.24 7.56
CA VAL A 424 0.82 -21.59 8.78
C VAL A 424 1.11 -20.11 8.51
N ARG A 425 1.78 -19.79 7.40
CA ARG A 425 2.07 -18.40 7.05
C ARG A 425 0.80 -17.60 6.76
N ALA A 426 -0.13 -18.16 6.00
CA ALA A 426 -1.41 -17.51 5.71
C ALA A 426 -2.23 -17.32 6.99
N GLY A 427 -2.29 -18.33 7.85
CA GLY A 427 -2.95 -18.27 9.16
C GLY A 427 -2.35 -17.21 10.07
N ALA A 428 -1.01 -17.16 10.19
CA ALA A 428 -0.32 -16.11 10.96
C ALA A 428 -0.64 -14.71 10.43
N GLY A 429 -0.67 -14.54 9.10
CA GLY A 429 -1.06 -13.29 8.45
C GLY A 429 -2.50 -12.87 8.77
N SER A 430 -3.44 -13.83 8.77
CA SER A 430 -4.84 -13.62 9.15
C SER A 430 -4.98 -13.22 10.62
N LEU A 431 -4.34 -13.96 11.54
CA LEU A 431 -4.36 -13.66 12.97
C LEU A 431 -3.79 -12.26 13.26
N ARG A 432 -2.65 -11.90 12.65
CA ARG A 432 -2.02 -10.59 12.82
C ARG A 432 -2.91 -9.46 12.31
N SER A 433 -3.53 -9.65 11.15
CA SER A 433 -4.41 -8.64 10.54
C SER A 433 -5.70 -8.45 11.36
N SER A 434 -6.29 -9.54 11.86
CA SER A 434 -7.45 -9.49 12.76
C SER A 434 -7.10 -8.81 14.08
N ALA A 435 -5.95 -9.14 14.66
CA ALA A 435 -5.47 -8.52 15.89
C ALA A 435 -5.21 -7.02 15.70
N PHE A 436 -4.62 -6.62 14.58
CA PHE A 436 -4.39 -5.21 14.25
C PHE A 436 -5.69 -4.40 14.26
N LEU A 437 -6.73 -4.87 13.58
CA LEU A 437 -8.01 -4.18 13.56
C LEU A 437 -8.69 -4.18 14.94
N GLY A 438 -8.63 -5.31 15.67
CA GLY A 438 -9.14 -5.39 17.04
C GLY A 438 -8.48 -4.36 17.95
N VAL A 439 -7.14 -4.29 17.95
CA VAL A 439 -6.37 -3.30 18.71
C VAL A 439 -6.69 -1.88 18.28
N PHE A 440 -6.87 -1.62 16.97
CA PHE A 440 -7.26 -0.30 16.47
C PHE A 440 -8.60 0.16 17.06
N VAL A 441 -9.61 -0.71 17.08
CA VAL A 441 -10.92 -0.42 17.69
C VAL A 441 -10.78 -0.14 19.19
N VAL A 442 -9.97 -0.94 19.89
CA VAL A 442 -9.68 -0.74 21.32
C VAL A 442 -9.04 0.62 21.58
N ILE A 443 -7.97 0.97 20.86
CA ILE A 443 -7.29 2.25 21.02
C ILE A 443 -8.28 3.40 20.82
N TYR A 444 -9.07 3.35 19.75
CA TYR A 444 -10.02 4.41 19.45
C TYR A 444 -11.10 4.56 20.53
N GLN A 445 -11.73 3.47 20.95
CA GLN A 445 -12.80 3.53 21.95
C GLN A 445 -12.28 3.87 23.35
N ALA A 446 -11.11 3.32 23.73
CA ALA A 446 -10.48 3.65 25.00
C ALA A 446 -10.14 5.14 25.07
N ASN A 447 -9.62 5.75 24.00
CA ASN A 447 -9.36 7.19 23.95
C ASN A 447 -10.64 8.02 24.13
N ASN A 448 -11.75 7.64 23.47
CA ASN A 448 -13.03 8.34 23.64
C ASN A 448 -13.59 8.19 25.05
N CYS A 449 -13.57 6.97 25.62
CA CYS A 449 -14.05 6.73 26.98
C CYS A 449 -13.19 7.45 28.02
N LEU A 450 -11.87 7.42 27.85
CA LEU A 450 -10.93 8.12 28.73
C LEU A 450 -11.19 9.63 28.72
N ARG A 451 -11.37 10.23 27.53
CA ARG A 451 -11.76 11.64 27.40
C ARG A 451 -13.04 11.94 28.19
N THR A 452 -14.09 11.15 28.01
CA THR A 452 -15.37 11.34 28.71
C THR A 452 -15.22 11.23 30.23
N LYS A 453 -14.50 10.21 30.71
CA LYS A 453 -14.30 9.99 32.15
C LYS A 453 -13.41 11.06 32.79
N LEU A 454 -12.39 11.52 32.07
CA LEU A 454 -11.53 12.60 32.52
C LEU A 454 -12.33 13.90 32.64
N TRP A 455 -13.17 14.20 31.65
CA TRP A 455 -14.04 15.38 31.69
C TRP A 455 -15.04 15.32 32.85
N GLU A 456 -15.72 14.19 33.03
CA GLU A 456 -16.64 13.96 34.14
C GLU A 456 -15.95 14.16 35.50
N LYS A 457 -14.70 13.69 35.65
CA LYS A 457 -13.92 13.88 36.88
C LYS A 457 -13.56 15.34 37.11
N ILE A 458 -13.11 16.05 36.06
CA ILE A 458 -12.74 17.47 36.14
C ILE A 458 -13.97 18.32 36.48
N SER A 459 -15.09 18.11 35.80
CA SER A 459 -16.33 18.88 36.03
C SER A 459 -16.90 18.67 37.44
N ARG A 460 -16.77 17.47 38.02
CA ARG A 460 -17.17 17.22 39.41
C ARG A 460 -16.23 17.85 40.44
N SER A 461 -14.97 18.07 40.08
CA SER A 461 -13.97 18.67 40.97
C SER A 461 -13.95 20.19 40.94
N GLN A 462 -14.65 20.84 40.01
CA GLN A 462 -14.81 22.29 40.05
C GLN A 462 -15.82 22.66 41.15
N PRO A 463 -15.43 23.46 42.15
CA PRO A 463 -16.38 24.00 43.11
C PRO A 463 -17.39 24.84 42.34
N SER A 464 -18.68 24.64 42.64
CA SER A 464 -19.75 25.51 42.15
C SER A 464 -19.37 26.95 42.48
N ALA A 465 -19.06 27.76 41.46
CA ALA A 465 -18.95 29.20 41.62
C ALA A 465 -20.33 29.67 42.09
N GLY A 466 -20.40 30.01 43.39
CA GLY A 466 -21.62 30.47 44.06
C GLY A 466 -22.03 31.86 43.63
#